data_AF-A0A950ARW7-F1
#
_entry.id   AF-A0A950ARW7-F1
#
_cell.length_a   1.000
_cell.length_b   1.000
_cell.length_c   1.000
_cell.angle_alpha   90.00
_cell.angle_beta   90.00
_cell.angle_gamma   90.00
#
_symmetry.space_group_name_H-M   'P 1'
#
loop_
_entity.id
_entity.type
_entity.pdbx_description
1 polymer ?
#
loop_
_entity_poly.entity_id
_entity_poly.type
_entity_poly.pdbx_seq_one_letter_code
_entity_poly.pdbx_strand_id
1 'polypeptide(L)'
;MAGKRRRHSASFKAEVALEAAKQTKTIAELAKMFQVHPVQISQWKKQLLDGAASLFPGEIYRAPRSWTERSYRNPIYYNRVDKGGHFAAWEQPQLFAEGLRAAFRSLR
;
A
#
# COMPACT_ATOMS: atom_id res chain seq x y z
N MET A 1 28.31 -19.99 -1.57
CA MET A 1 27.17 -20.77 -1.04
C MET A 1 25.91 -19.91 -1.11
N ALA A 2 24.92 -20.27 -1.94
CA ALA A 2 23.68 -19.51 -2.04
C ALA A 2 22.80 -19.82 -0.82
N GLY A 3 22.69 -18.87 0.11
CA GLY A 3 21.85 -19.02 1.30
C GLY A 3 20.39 -19.29 0.92
N LYS A 4 19.76 -20.23 1.63
CA LYS A 4 18.35 -20.62 1.42
C LYS A 4 17.46 -19.38 1.61
N ARG A 5 16.90 -18.84 0.51
CA ARG A 5 15.98 -17.69 0.54
C ARG A 5 14.76 -18.05 1.39
N ARG A 6 14.61 -17.41 2.55
CA ARG A 6 13.40 -17.53 3.39
C ARG A 6 12.21 -16.96 2.62
N ARG A 7 11.18 -17.78 2.41
CA ARG A 7 9.89 -17.34 1.85
C ARG A 7 9.00 -16.90 3.00
N HIS A 8 8.54 -15.65 2.96
CA HIS A 8 7.56 -15.11 3.90
C HIS A 8 6.14 -15.20 3.29
N SER A 9 5.14 -15.47 4.13
CA SER A 9 3.72 -15.46 3.72
C SER A 9 3.28 -14.06 3.29
N ALA A 10 2.19 -13.97 2.52
CA ALA A 10 1.62 -12.70 2.10
C ALA A 10 1.16 -11.86 3.30
N SER A 11 0.48 -12.49 4.26
CA SER A 11 0.00 -11.87 5.50
C SER A 11 1.15 -11.27 6.33
N PHE A 12 2.25 -11.99 6.49
CA PHE A 12 3.42 -11.51 7.23
C PHE A 12 4.07 -10.30 6.54
N LYS A 13 4.18 -10.32 5.20
CA LYS A 13 4.70 -9.17 4.45
C LYS A 13 3.80 -7.94 4.60
N ALA A 14 2.48 -8.14 4.56
CA ALA A 14 1.50 -7.07 4.74
C ALA A 14 1.58 -6.47 6.14
N GLU A 15 1.71 -7.29 7.18
CA GLU A 15 1.87 -6.85 8.57
C GLU A 15 3.14 -5.99 8.75
N VAL A 16 4.29 -6.49 8.30
CA VAL A 16 5.56 -5.75 8.38
C VAL A 16 5.52 -4.45 7.59
N ALA A 17 4.88 -4.45 6.41
CA ALA A 17 4.69 -3.26 5.59
C ALA A 17 3.80 -2.22 6.29
N LEU A 18 2.72 -2.66 6.96
CA LEU A 18 1.81 -1.80 7.70
C LEU A 18 2.52 -1.14 8.90
N GLU A 19 3.28 -1.90 9.68
CA GLU A 19 4.08 -1.36 10.78
C GLU A 19 5.13 -0.36 10.27
N ALA A 20 5.74 -0.61 9.11
CA ALA A 20 6.67 0.34 8.48
C ALA A 20 5.96 1.60 7.93
N ALA A 21 4.69 1.49 7.52
CA ALA A 21 3.89 2.61 7.04
C ALA A 21 3.43 3.52 8.17
N LYS A 22 3.16 2.97 9.37
CA LYS A 22 2.80 3.75 10.58
C LYS A 22 3.92 4.69 11.05
N GLN A 23 5.16 4.46 10.63
CA GLN A 23 6.34 5.28 10.99
C GLN A 23 6.60 5.43 12.50
N THR A 24 5.98 4.59 13.34
CA THR A 24 6.19 4.58 14.79
C THR A 24 7.54 4.01 15.20
N LYS A 25 8.15 3.20 14.32
CA LYS A 25 9.45 2.56 14.52
C LYS A 25 10.28 2.71 13.26
N THR A 26 11.59 2.78 13.41
CA THR A 26 12.53 2.82 12.29
C THR A 26 12.60 1.46 11.58
N ILE A 27 13.04 1.47 10.33
CA ILE A 27 13.22 0.25 9.54
C ILE A 27 14.24 -0.69 10.19
N ALA A 28 15.26 -0.14 10.87
CA ALA A 28 16.27 -0.91 11.58
C ALA A 28 15.69 -1.66 12.80
N GLU A 29 14.81 -1.02 13.56
CA GLU A 29 14.11 -1.65 14.69
C GLU A 29 13.15 -2.73 14.20
N LEU A 30 12.40 -2.47 13.13
CA LEU A 30 11.53 -3.45 12.49
C LEU A 30 12.31 -4.65 11.96
N ALA A 31 13.48 -4.42 11.36
CA ALA A 31 14.36 -5.48 10.90
C ALA A 31 14.81 -6.41 12.04
N LYS A 32 15.11 -5.83 13.21
CA LYS A 32 15.48 -6.59 14.41
C LYS A 32 14.30 -7.40 14.97
N MET A 33 13.12 -6.79 15.12
CA MET A 33 11.94 -7.47 15.69
C MET A 33 11.42 -8.60 14.80
N PHE A 34 11.28 -8.32 13.50
CA PHE A 34 10.70 -9.29 12.56
C PHE A 34 11.73 -10.24 11.95
N GLN A 35 13.03 -10.06 12.26
CA GLN A 35 14.15 -10.79 11.66
C GLN A 35 14.13 -10.77 10.12
N VAL A 36 13.82 -9.60 9.56
CA VAL A 36 13.75 -9.35 8.11
C VAL A 36 14.81 -8.34 7.73
N HIS A 37 15.41 -8.50 6.55
CA HIS A 37 16.41 -7.54 6.08
C HIS A 37 15.77 -6.15 5.79
N PRO A 38 16.39 -5.03 6.19
CA PRO A 38 15.84 -3.68 6.03
C PRO A 38 15.33 -3.35 4.61
N VAL A 39 16.07 -3.77 3.58
CA VAL A 39 15.68 -3.55 2.18
C VAL A 39 14.35 -4.23 1.83
N GLN A 40 14.07 -5.42 2.38
CA GLN A 40 12.81 -6.12 2.13
C GLN A 40 11.63 -5.37 2.76
N ILE A 41 11.83 -4.82 3.97
CA ILE A 41 10.82 -4.00 4.66
C ILE A 41 10.49 -2.74 3.83
N SER A 42 11.51 -2.04 3.32
CA SER A 42 11.32 -0.89 2.45
C SER A 42 10.54 -1.25 1.18
N GLN A 43 10.87 -2.39 0.56
CA GLN A 43 10.18 -2.88 -0.64
C GLN A 43 8.72 -3.22 -0.34
N TRP A 44 8.42 -3.92 0.75
CA TRP A 44 7.05 -4.28 1.10
C TRP A 44 6.22 -3.05 1.50
N LYS A 45 6.82 -2.09 2.23
CA LYS A 45 6.20 -0.78 2.50
C LYS A 45 5.84 -0.07 1.19
N LYS A 46 6.78 -0.01 0.25
CA LYS A 46 6.55 0.60 -1.05
C LYS A 46 5.42 -0.11 -1.80
N GLN A 47 5.47 -1.43 -1.90
CA GLN A 47 4.42 -2.24 -2.54
C GLN A 47 3.03 -2.03 -1.92
N LEU A 48 2.97 -1.86 -0.60
CA LEU A 48 1.72 -1.57 0.11
C LEU A 48 1.15 -0.21 -0.28
N LEU A 49 2.00 0.83 -0.30
CA LEU A 49 1.59 2.20 -0.64
C LEU A 49 1.26 2.36 -2.12
N ASP A 50 1.99 1.65 -2.98
CA ASP A 50 1.80 1.60 -4.43
C ASP A 50 0.58 0.74 -4.84
N GLY A 51 0.04 -0.07 -3.92
CA GLY A 51 -0.97 -1.09 -4.23
C GLY A 51 -2.41 -0.59 -4.26
N ALA A 52 -2.73 0.58 -3.72
CA ALA A 52 -4.10 1.05 -3.57
C ALA A 52 -4.29 2.40 -4.25
N ALA A 53 -5.05 2.44 -5.35
CA ALA A 53 -5.40 3.66 -6.06
C ALA A 53 -6.93 3.83 -6.08
N SER A 54 -7.42 4.95 -5.55
CA SER A 54 -8.81 5.36 -5.73
C SER A 54 -8.85 6.63 -6.58
N LEU A 55 -9.60 6.61 -7.67
CA LEU A 55 -9.75 7.77 -8.55
C LEU A 55 -10.98 8.57 -8.12
N PHE A 56 -10.72 9.74 -7.55
CA PHE A 56 -11.72 10.75 -7.22
C PHE A 56 -11.94 11.69 -8.42
N PRO A 57 -13.18 12.10 -8.72
CA PRO A 57 -13.48 12.89 -9.90
C PRO A 57 -12.96 14.32 -9.84
N GLY A 58 -12.65 14.90 -8.67
CA GLY A 58 -12.01 16.22 -8.55
C GLY A 58 -10.48 16.16 -8.42
N GLU A 59 -9.86 15.00 -8.65
CA GLU A 59 -8.40 14.84 -8.58
C GLU A 59 -7.71 15.66 -9.68
N ILE A 60 -6.62 16.37 -9.31
CA ILE A 60 -5.87 17.27 -10.20
C ILE A 60 -5.20 16.47 -11.33
N TYR A 61 -4.72 15.26 -11.01
CA TYR A 61 -4.13 14.35 -11.99
C TYR A 61 -4.87 13.01 -12.02
N ARG A 62 -5.79 12.87 -12.97
CA ARG A 62 -6.49 11.60 -13.24
C ARG A 62 -5.66 10.75 -14.18
N ALA A 63 -4.71 9.99 -13.63
CA ALA A 63 -3.95 9.05 -14.42
C ALA A 63 -4.89 8.08 -15.17
N PRO A 64 -4.76 7.93 -16.50
CA PRO A 64 -5.49 6.89 -17.24
C PRO A 64 -5.21 5.52 -16.63
N ARG A 65 -6.22 4.66 -16.57
CA ARG A 65 -6.10 3.32 -15.96
C ARG A 65 -4.91 2.52 -16.51
N SER A 66 -4.66 2.61 -17.81
CA SER A 66 -3.52 1.96 -18.48
C SER A 66 -2.14 2.45 -17.99
N TRP A 67 -2.04 3.71 -17.57
CA TRP A 67 -0.83 4.25 -16.94
C TRP A 67 -0.71 3.78 -15.49
N THR A 68 -1.81 3.80 -14.73
CA THR A 68 -1.86 3.27 -13.36
C THR A 68 -1.45 1.79 -13.34
N GLU A 69 -2.02 0.95 -14.21
CA GLU A 69 -1.69 -0.48 -14.31
C GLU A 69 -0.25 -0.76 -14.77
N ARG A 70 0.35 0.15 -15.54
CA ARG A 70 1.75 0.03 -15.98
C ARG A 70 2.73 0.46 -14.90
N SER A 71 2.44 1.54 -14.19
CA SER A 71 3.30 2.11 -13.14
C SER A 71 3.21 1.33 -11.84
N TYR A 72 2.01 0.88 -11.47
CA TYR A 72 1.77 0.05 -10.31
C TYR A 72 1.73 -1.41 -10.76
N ARG A 73 2.84 -2.12 -10.55
CA ARG A 73 2.94 -3.54 -10.93
C ARG A 73 2.02 -4.37 -10.01
N ASN A 74 0.80 -4.64 -10.48
CA ASN A 74 -0.26 -5.39 -9.79
C ASN A 74 -0.96 -4.61 -8.64
N PRO A 75 -1.83 -3.63 -8.94
CA PRO A 75 -2.56 -2.91 -7.91
C PRO A 75 -3.51 -3.86 -7.16
N ILE A 76 -3.41 -3.84 -5.83
CA ILE A 76 -4.18 -4.63 -4.88
C ILE A 76 -5.64 -4.15 -4.82
N TYR A 77 -5.90 -2.88 -5.19
CA TYR A 77 -7.22 -2.26 -5.21
C TYR A 77 -7.30 -1.07 -6.18
N TYR A 78 -8.32 -1.06 -7.04
CA TYR A 78 -8.67 0.06 -7.91
C TYR A 78 -10.16 0.38 -7.75
N ASN A 79 -10.48 1.61 -7.36
CA ASN A 79 -11.86 2.07 -7.26
C ASN A 79 -12.05 3.40 -8.00
N ARG A 80 -13.21 3.57 -8.63
CA ARG A 80 -13.67 4.85 -9.16
C ARG A 80 -14.85 5.29 -8.32
N VAL A 81 -14.80 6.50 -7.78
CA VAL A 81 -15.90 7.06 -6.99
C VAL A 81 -16.56 8.21 -7.76
N ASP A 82 -17.82 8.48 -7.46
CA ASP A 82 -18.61 9.50 -8.16
C ASP A 82 -18.47 10.90 -7.55
N LYS A 83 -17.82 11.04 -6.38
CA LYS A 83 -17.69 12.31 -5.63
C LYS A 83 -16.33 12.45 -4.95
N GLY A 84 -15.92 13.70 -4.70
CA GLY A 84 -14.67 14.11 -4.03
C GLY A 84 -13.55 14.50 -5.00
N GLY A 85 -12.52 15.20 -4.50
CA GLY A 85 -11.40 15.67 -5.29
C GLY A 85 -10.02 15.29 -4.76
N HIS A 86 -9.05 16.18 -4.96
CA HIS A 86 -7.64 15.97 -4.60
C HIS A 86 -7.46 15.69 -3.11
N PHE A 87 -8.28 16.33 -2.25
CA PHE A 87 -8.24 16.13 -0.80
C PHE A 87 -9.33 15.15 -0.37
N ALA A 88 -9.39 13.99 -1.01
CA ALA A 88 -10.41 12.95 -0.77
C ALA A 88 -10.66 12.64 0.72
N ALA A 89 -9.61 12.57 1.53
CA ALA A 89 -9.72 12.31 2.97
C ALA A 89 -10.45 13.42 3.74
N TRP A 90 -10.42 14.65 3.24
CA TRP A 90 -11.08 15.82 3.82
C TRP A 90 -12.46 16.08 3.20
N GLU A 91 -12.56 15.95 1.87
CA GLU A 91 -13.78 16.23 1.11
C GLU A 91 -14.82 15.12 1.25
N GLN A 92 -14.40 13.86 1.35
CA GLN A 92 -15.25 12.67 1.42
C GLN A 92 -14.67 11.64 2.42
N PRO A 93 -14.61 11.97 3.73
CA PRO A 93 -13.91 11.16 4.72
C PRO A 93 -14.45 9.73 4.82
N GLN A 94 -15.76 9.53 4.67
CA GLN A 94 -16.38 8.19 4.68
C GLN A 94 -15.97 7.36 3.46
N LEU A 95 -16.10 7.90 2.24
CA LEU A 95 -15.73 7.19 1.00
C LEU A 95 -14.23 6.87 0.97
N PHE A 96 -13.40 7.80 1.47
CA PHE A 96 -11.97 7.58 1.61
C PHE A 96 -11.66 6.45 2.59
N ALA A 97 -12.28 6.46 3.79
CA ALA A 97 -12.08 5.42 4.79
C ALA A 97 -12.58 4.04 4.31
N GLU A 98 -13.69 4.00 3.57
CA GLU A 98 -14.21 2.77 2.97
C GLU A 98 -13.28 2.22 1.88
N GLY A 99 -12.78 3.07 0.98
CA GLY A 99 -11.80 2.69 -0.02
C GLY A 99 -10.52 2.15 0.60
N LEU A 100 -10.06 2.78 1.68
CA LEU A 100 -8.91 2.30 2.45
C LEU A 100 -9.19 0.93 3.08
N ARG A 101 -10.33 0.76 3.77
CA ARG A 101 -10.72 -0.55 4.35
C ARG A 101 -10.83 -1.65 3.29
N ALA A 102 -11.40 -1.34 2.13
CA ALA A 102 -11.55 -2.29 1.03
C ALA A 102 -10.19 -2.70 0.45
N ALA A 103 -9.27 -1.73 0.29
CA ALA A 103 -7.90 -2.01 -0.16
C ALA A 103 -7.12 -2.89 0.82
N PHE A 104 -7.28 -2.68 2.13
CA PHE A 104 -6.62 -3.50 3.13
C PHE A 104 -7.32 -4.85 3.40
N ARG A 105 -8.60 -5.00 3.02
CA ARG A 105 -9.32 -6.28 3.16
C ARG A 105 -8.71 -7.38 2.29
N SER A 106 -8.22 -7.08 1.10
CA SER A 106 -7.58 -8.07 0.21
C SER A 106 -6.19 -8.52 0.68
N LEU A 107 -5.67 -7.92 1.76
CA LEU A 107 -4.37 -8.26 2.35
C LEU A 107 -4.47 -9.11 3.63
N ARG A 108 -5.68 -9.35 4.14
CA ARG A 108 -5.94 -10.15 5.34
C ARG A 108 -6.13 -11.63 5.02
#